data_AF-A0A9X2KAV8-F1
#
_entry.id   AF-A0A9X2KAV8-F1
#
_cell.length_a   1.000
_cell.length_b   1.000
_cell.length_c   1.000
_cell.angle_alpha   90.00
_cell.angle_beta   90.00
_cell.angle_gamma   90.00
#
_symmetry.space_group_name_H-M   'P 1'
#
loop_
_entity.id
_entity.type
_entity.pdbx_description
1 polymer ?
#
loop_
_entity_poly.entity_id
_entity_poly.type
_entity_poly.pdbx_seq_one_letter_code
_entity_poly.pdbx_strand_id
1 'polypeptide(L)'
;MVKRLLAALCLLVTVSGCNAAWWPETVIKVDPGAVTEVRSVGRVVTQTFTDPMYERTVQVIEILVVDMQAADFPEALDLARDRLEQLGWKEVGSTDVMVQMESSRWKGTTTRLGSVEDLESLGAQLEPAAGEALQADAKKWATYILVSLSSVNE
;
A
#
# COMPACT_ATOMS: atom_id res chain seq x y z
N MET A 1 8.71 -66.06 -12.46
CA MET A 1 9.08 -64.78 -13.11
C MET A 1 8.11 -63.67 -12.65
N VAL A 2 8.00 -63.41 -11.35
CA VAL A 2 6.96 -62.52 -10.74
C VAL A 2 7.56 -61.53 -9.71
N LYS A 3 8.86 -61.60 -9.44
CA LYS A 3 9.52 -60.79 -8.38
C LYS A 3 10.04 -59.42 -8.83
N ARG A 4 9.95 -59.07 -10.12
CA ARG A 4 10.53 -57.81 -10.65
C ARG A 4 9.51 -56.67 -10.83
N LEU A 5 8.22 -56.92 -10.64
CA LEU A 5 7.16 -55.92 -10.84
C LEU A 5 6.77 -55.15 -9.58
N LEU A 6 7.10 -55.63 -8.37
CA LEU A 6 6.76 -54.92 -7.13
C LEU A 6 7.76 -53.82 -6.73
N ALA A 7 9.00 -53.85 -7.24
CA ALA A 7 10.01 -52.85 -6.86
C ALA A 7 9.82 -51.49 -7.56
N ALA A 8 9.05 -51.45 -8.66
CA ALA A 8 8.81 -50.22 -9.40
C ALA A 8 7.66 -49.37 -8.84
N LEU A 9 6.77 -49.94 -8.02
CA LEU A 9 5.58 -49.23 -7.53
C LEU A 9 5.85 -48.38 -6.28
N CYS A 10 6.90 -48.68 -5.50
CA CYS A 10 7.26 -47.89 -4.32
C CYS A 10 8.10 -46.63 -4.63
N LEU A 11 8.63 -46.49 -5.85
CA LEU A 11 9.48 -45.35 -6.22
C LEU A 11 8.70 -44.14 -6.75
N LEU A 12 7.38 -44.25 -6.95
CA LEU A 12 6.54 -43.15 -7.44
C LEU A 12 5.94 -42.28 -6.32
N VAL A 13 6.09 -42.66 -5.05
CA VAL A 13 5.52 -41.90 -3.92
C VAL A 13 6.52 -40.88 -3.32
N THR A 14 7.82 -40.99 -3.64
CA THR A 14 8.85 -40.11 -3.07
C THR A 14 9.14 -38.84 -3.87
N VAL A 15 8.44 -38.62 -5.00
CA VAL A 15 8.37 -37.29 -5.65
C VAL A 15 7.19 -36.48 -5.10
N SER A 16 6.76 -36.76 -3.86
CA SER A 16 5.97 -35.82 -3.04
C SER A 16 6.86 -34.70 -2.48
N GLY A 17 7.84 -34.26 -3.26
CA GLY A 17 8.57 -33.02 -3.07
C GLY A 17 7.84 -31.86 -3.75
N CYS A 18 6.51 -31.84 -3.70
CA CYS A 18 5.77 -30.62 -4.00
C CYS A 18 5.81 -29.79 -2.72
N ASN A 19 6.82 -28.92 -2.65
CA ASN A 19 6.82 -27.73 -1.79
C ASN A 19 5.39 -27.21 -1.65
N ALA A 20 4.99 -26.92 -0.43
CA ALA A 20 3.65 -26.57 0.03
C ALA A 20 3.07 -25.29 -0.63
N ALA A 21 2.89 -25.29 -1.94
CA ALA A 21 2.30 -24.22 -2.77
C ALA A 21 0.81 -24.45 -3.03
N TRP A 22 0.17 -25.37 -2.31
CA TRP A 22 -1.24 -25.75 -2.49
C TRP A 22 -2.21 -24.91 -1.65
N TRP A 23 -1.70 -23.91 -0.93
CA TRP A 23 -2.51 -22.95 -0.19
C TRP A 23 -2.51 -21.63 -0.94
N PRO A 24 -3.67 -21.07 -1.30
CA PRO A 24 -3.72 -19.79 -1.98
C PRO A 24 -3.10 -18.71 -1.09
N GLU A 25 -2.16 -17.95 -1.64
CA GLU A 25 -1.74 -16.69 -1.05
C GLU A 25 -2.98 -15.82 -0.89
N THR A 26 -3.26 -15.39 0.34
CA THR A 26 -4.37 -14.47 0.57
C THR A 26 -3.91 -13.09 0.16
N VAL A 27 -4.50 -12.51 -0.89
CA VAL A 27 -4.16 -11.17 -1.34
C VAL A 27 -5.19 -10.20 -0.80
N ILE A 28 -4.76 -9.28 0.07
CA ILE A 28 -5.59 -8.22 0.62
C ILE A 28 -5.29 -6.94 -0.16
N LYS A 29 -6.32 -6.36 -0.76
CA LYS A 29 -6.24 -5.12 -1.53
C LYS A 29 -7.22 -4.11 -0.98
N VAL A 30 -6.85 -2.84 -1.06
CA VAL A 30 -7.78 -1.73 -0.82
C VAL A 30 -8.90 -1.76 -1.87
N ASP A 31 -10.13 -1.48 -1.44
CA ASP A 31 -11.24 -1.33 -2.37
C ASP A 31 -10.93 -0.20 -3.38
N PRO A 32 -11.11 -0.42 -4.70
CA PRO A 32 -10.77 0.58 -5.71
C PRO A 32 -11.61 1.87 -5.58
N GLY A 33 -12.80 1.79 -4.97
CA GLY A 33 -13.61 2.94 -4.61
C GLY A 33 -12.95 3.81 -3.54
N ALA A 34 -12.31 3.20 -2.53
CA ALA A 34 -11.57 3.93 -1.51
C ALA A 34 -10.36 4.64 -2.12
N VAL A 35 -9.60 3.95 -2.99
CA VAL A 35 -8.49 4.57 -3.73
C VAL A 35 -8.98 5.75 -4.58
N THR A 36 -10.10 5.58 -5.29
CA THR A 36 -10.68 6.64 -6.12
C THR A 36 -11.12 7.85 -5.30
N GLU A 37 -11.69 7.63 -4.11
CA GLU A 37 -12.08 8.70 -3.21
C GLU A 37 -10.85 9.45 -2.67
N VAL A 38 -9.83 8.74 -2.19
CA VAL A 38 -8.60 9.39 -1.71
C VAL A 38 -7.89 10.13 -2.84
N ARG A 39 -7.92 9.63 -4.07
CA ARG A 39 -7.39 10.36 -5.24
C ARG A 39 -8.10 11.69 -5.49
N SER A 40 -9.32 11.88 -4.99
CA SER A 40 -10.09 13.13 -5.17
C SER A 40 -9.67 14.24 -4.21
N VAL A 41 -8.88 13.94 -3.18
CA VAL A 41 -8.48 14.94 -2.16
C VAL A 41 -7.48 15.97 -2.68
N GLY A 42 -6.82 15.71 -3.80
CA GLY A 42 -5.81 16.61 -4.37
C GLY A 42 -5.34 16.15 -5.74
N ARG A 43 -4.31 16.79 -6.27
CA ARG A 43 -3.73 16.41 -7.57
C ARG A 43 -2.70 15.30 -7.35
N VAL A 44 -3.05 14.07 -7.71
CA VAL A 44 -2.11 12.94 -7.68
C VAL A 44 -1.00 13.18 -8.69
N VAL A 45 0.24 13.29 -8.22
CA VAL A 45 1.43 13.49 -9.06
C VAL A 45 1.97 12.15 -9.54
N THR A 46 1.98 11.16 -8.65
CA THR A 46 2.36 9.78 -8.97
C THR A 46 1.65 8.81 -8.04
N GLN A 47 1.51 7.58 -8.52
CA GLN A 47 0.94 6.45 -7.79
C GLN A 47 1.89 5.26 -7.95
N THR A 48 2.12 4.53 -6.86
CA THR A 48 2.84 3.27 -6.83
C THR A 48 2.18 2.35 -5.79
N PHE A 49 2.70 1.15 -5.62
CA PHE A 49 2.26 0.24 -4.57
C PHE A 49 3.45 -0.51 -3.98
N THR A 50 3.26 -1.05 -2.78
CA THR A 50 4.13 -2.07 -2.19
C THR A 50 3.27 -3.26 -1.79
N ASP A 51 3.84 -4.46 -1.83
CA ASP A 51 3.15 -5.72 -1.60
C ASP A 51 3.85 -6.57 -0.52
N PRO A 52 4.02 -6.04 0.71
CA PRO A 52 4.64 -6.79 1.79
C PRO A 52 3.93 -8.12 2.03
N MET A 53 4.76 -9.16 2.17
CA MET A 53 4.30 -10.51 2.48
C MET A 53 4.42 -10.77 3.98
N TYR A 54 3.28 -11.03 4.62
CA TYR A 54 3.19 -11.43 6.02
C TYR A 54 2.66 -12.86 6.10
N GLU A 55 3.51 -13.78 6.53
CA GLU A 55 3.24 -15.23 6.55
C GLU A 55 2.83 -15.79 5.17
N ARG A 56 1.53 -15.82 4.88
CA ARG A 56 0.92 -16.29 3.62
C ARG A 56 -0.08 -15.29 3.04
N THR A 57 0.01 -14.04 3.49
CA THR A 57 -0.85 -12.95 3.10
C THR A 57 -0.02 -11.86 2.43
N VAL A 58 -0.36 -11.54 1.19
CA VAL A 58 0.19 -10.39 0.47
C VAL A 58 -0.75 -9.22 0.71
N GLN A 59 -0.27 -8.19 1.41
CA GLN A 59 -1.03 -6.97 1.62
C GLN A 59 -0.58 -5.93 0.60
N VAL A 60 -1.46 -5.55 -0.32
CA VAL A 60 -1.16 -4.49 -1.28
C VAL A 60 -1.48 -3.14 -0.64
N ILE A 61 -0.44 -2.33 -0.48
CA ILE A 61 -0.53 -0.96 0.03
C ILE A 61 -0.42 -0.01 -1.16
N GLU A 62 -1.48 0.76 -1.40
CA GLU A 62 -1.51 1.77 -2.46
C GLU A 62 -0.83 3.04 -1.93
N ILE A 63 0.07 3.63 -2.72
CA ILE A 63 0.83 4.82 -2.32
C ILE A 63 0.61 5.90 -3.36
N LEU A 64 0.10 7.04 -2.90
CA LEU A 64 -0.16 8.22 -3.70
C LEU A 64 0.74 9.35 -3.22
N VAL A 65 1.40 10.05 -4.14
CA VAL A 65 2.02 11.34 -3.85
C VAL A 65 1.09 12.42 -4.37
N VAL A 66 0.58 13.25 -3.47
CA VAL A 66 -0.52 14.19 -3.73
C VAL A 66 -0.04 15.62 -3.53
N ASP A 67 -0.34 16.45 -4.52
CA ASP A 67 -0.20 17.90 -4.46
C ASP A 67 -1.49 18.54 -3.94
N MET A 68 -1.36 19.16 -2.77
CA MET A 68 -2.45 19.85 -2.08
C MET A 68 -2.54 21.34 -2.44
N GLN A 69 -1.60 21.85 -3.23
CA GLN A 69 -1.41 23.28 -3.54
C GLN A 69 -1.23 24.15 -2.28
N ALA A 70 -0.58 23.60 -1.26
CA ALA A 70 -0.27 24.28 -0.01
C ALA A 70 1.07 25.03 -0.11
N ALA A 71 1.31 25.97 0.81
CA ALA A 71 2.56 26.70 0.90
C ALA A 71 3.69 25.87 1.55
N ASP A 72 3.34 24.97 2.47
CA ASP A 72 4.26 24.11 3.20
C ASP A 72 3.63 22.75 3.57
N PHE A 73 4.44 21.85 4.16
CA PHE A 73 4.00 20.51 4.55
C PHE A 73 2.91 20.51 5.63
N PRO A 74 3.03 21.24 6.76
CA PRO A 74 1.98 21.29 7.77
C PRO A 74 0.62 21.71 7.19
N GLU A 75 0.59 22.75 6.35
CA GLU A 75 -0.64 23.17 5.68
C GLU A 75 -1.17 22.08 4.73
N ALA A 76 -0.28 21.42 3.97
CA ALA A 76 -0.67 20.31 3.10
C ALA A 76 -1.29 19.14 3.87
N LEU A 77 -0.73 18.81 5.04
CA LEU A 77 -1.18 17.72 5.90
C LEU A 77 -2.56 18.02 6.49
N ASP A 78 -2.73 19.23 7.03
CA ASP A 78 -4.02 19.70 7.54
C ASP A 78 -5.09 19.71 6.44
N LEU A 79 -4.78 20.23 5.24
CA LEU A 79 -5.71 20.21 4.12
C LEU A 79 -6.10 18.79 3.69
N ALA A 80 -5.16 17.85 3.71
CA ALA A 80 -5.41 16.46 3.34
C ALA A 80 -6.31 15.77 4.38
N ARG A 81 -6.01 15.96 5.67
CA ARG A 81 -6.86 15.47 6.77
C ARG A 81 -8.27 16.02 6.64
N ASP A 82 -8.42 17.34 6.55
CA ASP A 82 -9.73 18.00 6.55
C ASP A 82 -10.60 17.55 5.36
N ARG A 83 -9.99 17.36 4.17
CA ARG A 83 -10.70 16.84 2.99
C ARG A 83 -11.13 15.39 3.17
N LEU A 84 -10.30 14.56 3.79
CA LEU A 84 -10.67 13.17 4.11
C LEU A 84 -11.75 13.10 5.19
N GLU A 85 -11.71 13.96 6.20
CA GLU A 85 -12.77 14.05 7.22
C GLU A 85 -14.12 14.42 6.60
N GLN A 86 -14.14 15.35 5.64
CA GLN A 86 -15.35 15.69 4.87
C GLN A 86 -15.91 14.49 4.08
N LEU A 87 -15.05 13.53 3.72
CA LEU A 87 -15.42 12.31 3.02
C LEU A 87 -15.77 11.16 3.99
N GLY A 88 -15.77 11.42 5.30
CA GLY A 88 -16.16 10.45 6.32
C GLY A 88 -15.02 9.56 6.80
N TRP A 89 -13.77 9.96 6.59
CA TRP A 89 -12.63 9.35 7.26
C TRP A 89 -12.49 9.93 8.67
N LYS A 90 -12.04 9.12 9.61
CA LYS A 90 -11.89 9.51 11.01
C LYS A 90 -10.43 9.37 11.43
N GLU A 91 -9.87 10.41 12.03
CA GLU A 91 -8.55 10.31 12.65
C GLU A 91 -8.55 9.27 13.79
N VAL A 92 -7.57 8.36 13.74
CA VAL A 92 -7.35 7.31 14.75
C VAL A 92 -5.97 7.40 15.40
N GLY A 93 -5.09 8.26 14.87
CA GLY A 93 -3.81 8.59 15.47
C GLY A 93 -3.10 9.70 14.70
N SER A 94 -2.27 10.48 15.38
CA SER A 94 -1.53 11.59 14.77
C SER A 94 -0.23 11.88 15.52
N THR A 95 0.71 12.47 14.81
CA THR A 95 1.94 13.10 15.30
C THR A 95 2.15 14.41 14.54
N ASP A 96 3.19 15.18 14.87
CA ASP A 96 3.51 16.44 14.19
C ASP A 96 3.83 16.27 12.69
N VAL A 97 4.09 15.04 12.23
CA VAL A 97 4.50 14.75 10.84
C VAL A 97 3.63 13.72 10.14
N MET A 98 2.59 13.20 10.80
CA MET A 98 1.81 12.09 10.28
C MET A 98 0.40 12.08 10.86
N VAL A 99 -0.59 11.74 10.02
CA VAL A 99 -1.98 11.50 10.44
C VAL A 99 -2.42 10.15 9.93
N GLN A 100 -2.99 9.32 10.81
CA GLN A 100 -3.60 8.05 10.46
C GLN A 100 -5.12 8.17 10.59
N MET A 101 -5.83 7.74 9.55
CA MET A 101 -7.27 7.80 9.46
C MET A 101 -7.87 6.46 9.05
N GLU A 102 -9.10 6.20 9.49
CA GLU A 102 -9.89 5.02 9.14
C GLU A 102 -11.14 5.44 8.36
N SER A 103 -11.52 4.67 7.35
CA SER A 103 -12.77 4.94 6.62
C SER A 103 -13.98 4.41 7.38
N SER A 104 -15.01 5.25 7.51
CA SER A 104 -16.33 4.81 7.97
C SER A 104 -17.10 4.01 6.91
N ARG A 105 -16.71 4.12 5.64
CA ARG A 105 -17.41 3.52 4.49
C ARG A 105 -16.80 2.19 4.06
N TRP A 106 -15.47 2.12 3.99
CA TRP A 106 -14.75 0.90 3.63
C TRP A 106 -14.17 0.25 4.88
N LYS A 107 -14.85 -0.78 5.36
CA LYS A 107 -14.50 -1.51 6.59
C LYS A 107 -13.05 -2.00 6.55
N GLY A 108 -12.31 -1.81 7.64
CA GLY A 108 -10.92 -2.22 7.77
C GLY A 108 -9.94 -1.46 6.87
N THR A 109 -10.38 -0.39 6.18
CA THR A 109 -9.52 0.44 5.33
C THR A 109 -8.99 1.63 6.12
N THR A 110 -7.67 1.78 6.10
CA THR A 110 -6.97 2.89 6.75
C THR A 110 -6.09 3.62 5.75
N THR A 111 -5.83 4.88 6.05
CA THR A 111 -4.83 5.68 5.36
C THR A 111 -3.88 6.33 6.34
N ARG A 112 -2.64 6.53 5.90
CA ARG A 112 -1.64 7.33 6.59
C ARG A 112 -1.21 8.45 5.64
N LEU A 113 -1.29 9.67 6.15
CA LEU A 113 -0.80 10.90 5.56
C LEU A 113 0.57 11.19 6.17
N GLY A 114 1.58 11.46 5.35
CA GLY A 114 2.93 11.73 5.82
C GLY A 114 3.80 12.42 4.78
N SER A 115 5.10 12.50 5.07
CA SER A 115 6.08 13.12 4.18
C SER A 115 6.45 12.18 3.04
N VAL A 116 6.82 12.73 1.89
CA VAL A 116 7.37 11.94 0.78
C VAL A 116 8.74 11.32 1.14
N GLU A 117 9.42 11.86 2.16
CA GLU A 117 10.63 11.25 2.74
C GLU A 117 10.38 9.85 3.31
N ASP A 118 9.13 9.51 3.66
CA ASP A 118 8.78 8.20 4.20
C ASP A 118 8.68 7.10 3.13
N LEU A 119 8.75 7.42 1.83
CA LEU A 119 8.64 6.46 0.73
C LEU A 119 9.58 5.27 0.87
N GLU A 120 10.86 5.55 1.15
CA GLU A 120 11.89 4.52 1.26
C GLU A 120 11.61 3.58 2.43
N SER A 121 11.09 4.12 3.54
CA SER A 121 10.72 3.33 4.72
C SER A 121 9.57 2.36 4.45
N LEU A 122 8.72 2.68 3.46
CA LEU A 122 7.61 1.83 3.01
C LEU A 122 8.05 0.79 1.96
N GLY A 123 9.33 0.78 1.58
CA GLY A 123 9.84 -0.07 0.50
C GLY A 123 9.30 0.31 -0.87
N ALA A 124 8.72 1.51 -1.00
CA ALA A 124 8.09 1.98 -2.21
C ALA A 124 9.10 2.69 -3.09
N GLN A 125 9.08 2.38 -4.38
CA GLN A 125 9.87 3.08 -5.38
C GLN A 125 8.93 3.84 -6.31
N LEU A 126 9.25 5.11 -6.53
CA LEU A 126 8.57 5.89 -7.56
C LEU A 126 9.11 5.47 -8.92
N GLU A 127 8.26 5.60 -9.94
CA GLU A 127 8.71 5.57 -11.32
C GLU A 127 9.86 6.58 -11.51
N PRO A 128 10.98 6.20 -12.16
CA PRO A 128 12.18 7.05 -12.24
C PRO A 128 11.87 8.46 -12.74
N ALA A 129 11.02 8.59 -13.76
CA ALA A 129 10.63 9.88 -14.32
C ALA A 129 9.84 10.75 -13.32
N ALA A 130 9.00 10.13 -12.48
CA ALA A 130 8.28 10.84 -11.43
C ALA A 130 9.24 11.29 -10.33
N GLY A 131 10.14 10.38 -9.88
CA GLY A 131 11.17 10.71 -8.90
C GLY A 131 12.06 11.88 -9.34
N GLU A 132 12.56 11.84 -10.57
CA GLU A 132 13.38 12.92 -11.15
C GLU A 132 12.62 14.25 -11.24
N ALA A 133 11.38 14.23 -11.76
CA ALA A 133 10.57 15.43 -11.90
C ALA A 133 10.23 16.07 -10.55
N LEU A 134 10.01 15.23 -9.54
CA LEU A 134 9.69 15.65 -8.20
C LEU A 134 10.93 16.20 -7.45
N GLN A 135 12.10 15.59 -7.62
CA GLN A 135 13.37 16.06 -7.03
C GLN A 135 13.90 17.34 -7.70
N ALA A 136 13.58 17.57 -8.98
CA ALA A 136 13.98 18.77 -9.70
C ALA A 136 13.41 20.08 -9.11
N ASP A 137 12.32 19.99 -8.33
CA ASP A 137 11.71 21.10 -7.61
C ASP A 137 11.65 20.78 -6.11
N ALA A 138 12.80 20.84 -5.43
CA ALA A 138 12.94 20.53 -4.01
C ALA A 138 12.00 21.34 -3.11
N LYS A 139 11.63 22.56 -3.53
CA LYS A 139 10.66 23.38 -2.79
C LYS A 139 9.26 22.77 -2.86
N LYS A 140 8.84 22.26 -4.02
CA LYS A 140 7.57 21.53 -4.14
C LYS A 140 7.62 20.14 -3.51
N TRP A 141 8.75 19.45 -3.56
CA TRP A 141 8.92 18.15 -2.91
C TRP A 141 8.49 18.18 -1.44
N ALA A 142 8.91 19.21 -0.72
CA ALA A 142 8.57 19.45 0.68
C ALA A 142 7.10 19.89 0.93
N THR A 143 6.27 20.00 -0.11
CA THR A 143 4.84 20.37 0.01
C THR A 143 3.90 19.24 -0.38
N TYR A 144 4.43 18.14 -0.91
CA TYR A 144 3.62 16.99 -1.27
C TYR A 144 3.32 16.13 -0.05
N ILE A 145 2.12 15.53 -0.06
CA ILE A 145 1.70 14.54 0.93
C ILE A 145 1.84 13.16 0.33
N LEU A 146 2.50 12.28 1.06
CA LEU A 146 2.42 10.85 0.84
C LEU A 146 1.16 10.32 1.51
N VAL A 147 0.34 9.62 0.74
CA VAL A 147 -0.86 8.94 1.21
C VAL A 147 -0.69 7.46 0.97
N SER A 148 -0.50 6.68 2.03
CA SER A 148 -0.50 5.21 1.94
C SER A 148 -1.85 4.67 2.39
N LEU A 149 -2.49 3.83 1.59
CA LEU A 149 -3.77 3.19 1.89
C LEU A 149 -3.56 1.69 2.04
N SER A 150 -4.16 1.12 3.06
CA SER A 150 -4.13 -0.32 3.30
C SER A 150 -5.47 -0.82 3.81
N SER A 151 -5.76 -2.09 3.56
CA SER A 151 -6.91 -2.78 4.15
C SER A 151 -6.41 -3.96 4.96
N VAL A 152 -7.14 -4.30 6.02
CA VAL A 152 -7.00 -5.58 6.72
C VAL A 152 -8.24 -6.44 6.43
N ASN A 153 -8.08 -7.77 6.44
CA ASN A 153 -9.23 -8.67 6.49
C ASN A 153 -9.73 -8.69 7.92
N GLU A 154 -11.01 -8.39 8.12
CA GLU A 154 -11.72 -8.62 9.38
C GLU A 154 -12.50 -9.93 9.37
#